data_AF-V4YHR0-F1
#
_entry.id   AF-V4YHR0-F1
#
_cell.length_a   1.000
_cell.length_b   1.000
_cell.length_c   1.000
_cell.angle_alpha   90.00
_cell.angle_beta   90.00
_cell.angle_gamma   90.00
#
_symmetry.space_group_name_H-M   'P 1'
#
loop_
_entity.id
_entity.type
_entity.pdbx_description
1 polymer ?
#
loop_
_entity_poly.entity_id
_entity_poly.type
_entity_poly.pdbx_seq_one_letter_code
_entity_poly.pdbx_strand_id
1 'polypeptide(L)' 'MVDTSKILEIAPHYVAMVVCAVILVSSVRFVLGRSAIVVEFVGMFLIAFAYPFTVRRAGYAPDSWQ' A
#
# COMPACT_ATOMS: atom_id res chain seq x y z
N MET A 1 11.79 18.69 -17.17
CA MET A 1 10.42 18.37 -17.62
C MET A 1 9.93 17.20 -16.79
N VAL A 2 8.70 17.25 -16.28
CA VAL A 2 8.11 16.16 -15.50
C VAL A 2 7.94 14.95 -16.43
N ASP A 3 8.42 13.79 -16.02
CA ASP A 3 8.32 12.56 -16.81
C ASP A 3 6.97 11.88 -16.51
N THR A 4 5.96 12.25 -17.31
CA THR A 4 4.58 11.77 -17.16
C THR A 4 4.49 10.24 -17.20
N SER A 5 5.36 9.58 -17.97
CA SER A 5 5.41 8.11 -18.08
C SER A 5 5.75 7.48 -16.73
N LYS A 6 6.73 8.04 -16.02
CA LYS A 6 7.13 7.59 -14.68
C LYS A 6 6.02 7.80 -13.65
N ILE A 7 5.27 8.90 -13.75
CA ILE A 7 4.12 9.15 -12.88
C ILE A 7 3.02 8.11 -13.12
N LEU A 8 2.69 7.85 -14.38
CA LEU A 8 1.66 6.88 -14.76
C LEU A 8 2.02 5.44 -14.35
N GLU A 9 3.32 5.14 -14.29
CA GLU A 9 3.82 3.84 -13.85
C GLU A 9 3.64 3.63 -12.33
N ILE A 10 3.90 4.66 -11.52
CA ILE A 10 3.85 4.54 -10.05
C ILE A 10 2.42 4.79 -9.51
N ALA A 11 1.64 5.64 -10.18
CA ALA A 11 0.26 5.97 -9.79
C ALA A 11 -0.62 4.76 -9.41
N PRO A 12 -0.72 3.68 -10.22
CA PRO A 12 -1.54 2.52 -9.86
C PRO A 12 -1.09 1.85 -8.57
N HIS A 13 0.21 1.87 -8.26
CA HIS A 13 0.72 1.28 -7.02
C HIS A 13 0.35 2.10 -5.78
N TYR A 14 0.35 3.43 -5.88
CA TYR A 14 -0.14 4.29 -4.80
C TYR A 14 -1.64 4.10 -4.57
N VAL A 15 -2.43 4.01 -5.65
CA VAL A 15 -3.87 3.73 -5.56
C VAL A 15 -4.10 2.38 -4.87
N ALA A 16 -3.37 1.34 -5.25
CA ALA A 16 -3.45 0.04 -4.61
C ALA A 16 -3.06 0.07 -3.13
N MET A 17 -2.00 0.79 -2.75
CA MET A 17 -1.62 0.98 -1.35
C MET A 17 -2.72 1.69 -0.53
N VAL A 18 -3.35 2.71 -1.10
CA VAL A 18 -4.49 3.41 -0.45
C VAL A 18 -5.66 2.45 -0.27
N VAL A 19 -5.99 1.65 -1.29
CA VAL A 19 -7.03 0.63 -1.20
C VAL A 19 -6.69 -0.39 -0.11
N CYS A 20 -5.45 -0.89 -0.05
CA CYS A 20 -4.99 -1.78 1.03
C CYS A 20 -5.15 -1.13 2.41
N ALA A 21 -4.79 0.14 2.55
CA ALA A 21 -4.91 0.88 3.80
C ALA A 21 -6.38 1.00 4.25
N VAL A 22 -7.28 1.34 3.33
CA VAL A 22 -8.73 1.42 3.60
C VAL A 22 -9.28 0.06 3.99
N ILE A 23 -8.92 -1.00 3.27
CA ILE A 23 -9.34 -2.37 3.57
C ILE A 23 -8.86 -2.76 4.97
N LEU A 24 -7.59 -2.55 5.29
CA LEU A 24 -7.03 -2.86 6.60
C LEU A 24 -7.78 -2.15 7.72
N VAL A 25 -7.94 -0.83 7.65
CA VAL A 25 -8.63 -0.06 8.70
C VAL A 25 -10.08 -0.51 8.83
N SER A 26 -10.77 -0.73 7.71
CA SER A 26 -12.16 -1.20 7.70
C SER A 26 -12.30 -2.59 8.32
N SER A 27 -11.42 -3.52 7.97
CA SER A 27 -11.39 -4.88 8.53
C SER A 27 -11.08 -4.87 10.01
N VAL A 28 -10.09 -4.09 10.46
CA VAL A 28 -9.73 -3.98 11.88
C VAL A 28 -10.91 -3.41 12.68
N ARG A 29 -11.57 -2.36 12.18
CA ARG A 29 -12.76 -1.77 12.82
C ARG A 29 -13.94 -2.73 12.82
N PHE A 30 -14.15 -3.46 11.73
CA PHE A 30 -15.22 -4.45 11.63
C PHE A 30 -15.06 -5.58 12.66
N VAL A 31 -13.82 -6.05 12.88
CA VAL A 31 -13.54 -7.16 13.80
C VAL A 31 -13.48 -6.70 15.27
N LEU A 32 -12.84 -5.56 15.55
CA LEU A 32 -12.56 -5.12 16.93
C LEU A 32 -13.52 -4.05 17.45
N GLY A 33 -14.35 -3.45 16.58
CA GLY A 33 -15.26 -2.35 16.89
C GLY A 33 -14.53 -1.01 17.12
N ARG A 34 -13.67 -0.95 18.15
CA ARG A 34 -12.74 0.17 18.39
C ARG A 34 -11.31 -0.31 18.25
N SER A 35 -10.58 0.29 17.31
CA SER A 35 -9.14 0.10 17.13
C SER A 35 -8.36 1.15 17.90
N ALA A 36 -7.30 0.72 18.59
CA ALA A 36 -6.28 1.64 19.07
C ALA A 36 -5.44 2.12 17.88
N ILE A 37 -5.07 3.41 17.87
CA ILE A 37 -4.23 4.02 16.82
C ILE A 37 -2.96 3.21 16.54
N VAL A 38 -2.37 2.59 17.57
CA VAL A 38 -1.17 1.75 17.45
C VAL A 38 -1.40 0.55 16.51
N VAL A 39 -2.57 -0.09 16.56
CA VAL A 39 -2.90 -1.24 15.71
C VAL A 39 -2.98 -0.81 14.24
N GLU A 40 -3.62 0.33 13.98
CA GLU A 40 -3.72 0.89 12.62
C GLU A 40 -2.32 1.27 12.11
N PHE A 41 -1.49 1.90 12.94
CA PHE A 41 -0.11 2.26 12.60
C PHE A 41 0.76 1.04 12.24
N VAL A 42 0.73 0.01 13.08
CA VAL A 42 1.47 -1.24 12.81
C VAL A 42 1.00 -1.87 11.50
N GLY A 43 -0.31 -1.89 11.25
CA GLY A 43 -0.85 -2.40 10.00
C GLY A 43 -0.42 -1.58 8.78
N MET A 44 -0.32 -0.25 8.90
CA MET A 44 0.22 0.59 7.81
C MET A 44 1.69 0.28 7.51
N PHE A 45 2.52 0.06 8.54
CA PHE A 45 3.89 -0.41 8.34
C PHE A 45 3.91 -1.76 7.63
N LEU A 46 3.05 -2.70 8.05
CA LEU A 46 2.95 -4.01 7.38
C LEU A 46 2.61 -3.84 5.89
N ILE A 47 1.67 -2.99 5.53
CA ILE A 47 1.36 -2.70 4.12
C ILE A 47 2.56 -2.08 3.42
N ALA A 48 3.19 -1.06 4.01
CA ALA A 48 4.31 -0.35 3.41
C ALA A 48 5.51 -1.27 3.11
N PHE A 49 5.76 -2.29 3.94
CA PHE A 49 6.84 -3.25 3.71
C PHE A 49 6.39 -4.45 2.85
N ALA A 50 5.20 -5.01 3.12
CA ALA A 50 4.72 -6.20 2.43
C ALA A 50 4.34 -5.89 0.98
N TYR A 51 3.80 -4.71 0.69
CA TYR A 51 3.32 -4.37 -0.64
C TYR A 51 4.46 -4.32 -1.68
N PRO A 52 5.56 -3.55 -1.48
CA PRO A 52 6.68 -3.57 -2.43
C PRO A 52 7.34 -4.94 -2.57
N PHE A 53 7.39 -5.73 -1.48
CA PHE A 53 7.91 -7.10 -1.53
C PHE A 53 7.02 -8.00 -2.40
N THR A 54 5.70 -7.92 -2.22
CA THR A 54 4.71 -8.71 -2.96
C THR A 54 4.71 -8.34 -4.45
N VAL A 55 4.71 -7.04 -4.76
CA VAL A 55 4.74 -6.53 -6.14
C VAL A 55 6.03 -6.94 -6.86
N ARG A 56 7.19 -6.83 -6.19
CA ARG A 56 8.47 -7.32 -6.75
C ARG A 56 8.45 -8.81 -7.03
N ARG A 57 7.91 -9.61 -6.10
CA ARG A 57 7.82 -11.06 -6.28
C ARG A 57 6.84 -11.47 -7.37
N ALA A 58 5.80 -10.67 -7.61
CA ALA A 58 4.83 -10.89 -8.68
C ALA A 58 5.33 -10.42 -10.07
N GLY A 59 6.47 -9.73 -10.16
CA GLY A 59 7.02 -9.23 -11.42
C GLY A 59 6.32 -7.98 -11.96
N TYR A 60 5.51 -7.30 -11.14
CA TYR A 60 4.82 -6.05 -11.49
C TYR A 60 5.49 -4.83 -10.89
N ALA A 61 6.75 -4.93 -10.44
CA ALA A 61 7.45 -3.78 -9.89
C ALA A 61 7.73 -2.77 -11.00
N PRO A 62 7.45 -1.48 -10.77
CA PRO A 62 7.82 -0.46 -11.72
C PRO A 62 9.35 -0.36 -11.80
N ASP A 63 9.87 -0.04 -12.98
CA ASP A 63 11.30 0.13 -13.26
C ASP A 63 11.91 1.20 -12.36
N SER A 64 11.10 2.17 -11.92
CA SER A 64 11.50 3.18 -10.94
C SER A 64 11.84 2.66 -9.54
N TRP A 65 11.54 1.40 -9.20
CA TRP A 65 11.86 0.76 -7.92
C TRP A 65 13.10 -0.14 -7.97
N GLN A 66 13.77 -0.22 -9.12
CA GLN A 66 15.14 -0.76 -9.21
C GLN A 66 16.11 0.10 -8.40
#